data_AF-A0A535DXI1-F1
#
_entry.id   AF-A0A535DXI1-F1
#
_cell.length_a   1.000
_cell.length_b   1.000
_cell.length_c   1.000
_cell.angle_alpha   90.00
_cell.angle_beta   90.00
_cell.angle_gamma   90.00
#
_symmetry.space_group_name_H-M   'P 1'
#
loop_
_entity.id
_entity.type
_entity.pdbx_description
1 polymer ?
#
loop_
_entity_poly.entity_id
_entity_poly.type
_entity_poly.pdbx_seq_one_letter_code
_entity_poly.pdbx_strand_id
1 'polypeptide(L)'
;MGEARDFAYDAAHARRQALGRILRPRADSIQDNTLGQAYRATNFLGLGTLAARRWAAISSRAMPTCLDALEADDARRIVLLDQAGVFIHELRAAGFQRFAMKPLTSLGFRLALREVKAHAPAEGFDPEELEDELRVFQRAFEARIIYRT
;
A
#
# COMPACT_ATOMS: atom_id res chain seq x y z
N MET A 1 8.52 25.58 21.27
CA MET A 1 8.62 24.15 20.85
C MET A 1 7.27 23.52 20.51
N GLY A 2 6.12 24.08 20.92
CA GLY A 2 4.79 23.56 20.54
C GLY A 2 4.43 23.86 19.07
N GLU A 3 4.49 25.12 18.66
CA GLU A 3 4.05 25.57 17.32
C GLU A 3 4.74 24.84 16.16
N ALA A 4 6.06 24.64 16.22
CA ALA A 4 6.80 23.94 15.17
C ALA A 4 6.41 22.45 15.04
N ARG A 5 5.96 21.82 16.14
CA ARG A 5 5.45 20.44 16.10
C ARG A 5 4.05 20.39 15.52
N ASP A 6 3.21 21.37 15.84
CA ASP A 6 1.84 21.46 15.32
C ASP A 6 1.86 21.70 13.81
N PHE A 7 2.71 22.63 13.31
CA PHE A 7 2.88 22.84 11.87
C PHE A 7 3.40 21.60 11.12
N ALA A 8 4.35 20.85 11.71
CA ALA A 8 4.86 19.63 11.10
C ALA A 8 3.82 18.51 11.07
N TYR A 9 2.99 18.42 12.12
CA TYR A 9 1.87 17.49 12.18
C TYR A 9 0.83 17.80 11.10
N ASP A 10 0.44 19.06 10.96
CA ASP A 10 -0.54 19.50 9.97
C ASP A 10 -0.05 19.25 8.53
N ALA A 11 1.23 19.52 8.25
CA ALA A 11 1.83 19.25 6.95
C ALA A 11 1.89 17.75 6.63
N ALA A 12 2.23 16.89 7.60
CA ALA A 12 2.21 15.44 7.41
C ALA A 12 0.78 14.93 7.19
N HIS A 13 -0.19 15.44 7.96
CA HIS A 13 -1.59 15.11 7.79
C HIS A 13 -2.10 15.50 6.39
N ALA A 14 -1.79 16.70 5.90
CA ALA A 14 -2.21 17.16 4.58
C ALA A 14 -1.68 16.26 3.45
N ARG A 15 -0.40 15.86 3.52
CA ARG A 15 0.21 14.93 2.56
C ARG A 15 -0.47 13.56 2.54
N ARG A 16 -0.79 13.01 3.72
CA ARG A 16 -1.51 11.73 3.83
C ARG A 16 -2.90 11.79 3.23
N GLN A 17 -3.63 12.89 3.47
CA GLN A 17 -4.94 13.13 2.88
C GLN A 17 -4.86 13.26 1.35
N ALA A 18 -3.84 13.94 0.82
CA ALA A 18 -3.60 14.03 -0.62
C ALA A 18 -3.28 12.65 -1.24
N LEU A 19 -2.43 11.85 -0.59
CA LEU A 19 -2.17 10.48 -1.01
C LEU A 19 -3.46 9.64 -1.05
N GLY A 20 -4.34 9.78 -0.04
CA GLY A 20 -5.66 9.14 -0.02
C GLY A 20 -6.53 9.52 -1.21
N ARG A 21 -6.66 10.83 -1.50
CA ARG A 21 -7.44 11.34 -2.64
C ARG A 21 -6.89 10.86 -3.99
N ILE A 22 -5.57 10.75 -4.13
CA ILE A 22 -4.95 10.22 -5.35
C ILE A 22 -5.19 8.71 -5.45
N LEU A 23 -4.89 7.94 -4.40
CA LEU A 23 -4.79 6.49 -4.49
C LEU A 23 -6.12 5.75 -4.35
N ARG A 24 -7.06 6.21 -3.51
CA ARG A 24 -8.37 5.56 -3.33
C ARG A 24 -9.11 5.27 -4.65
N PRO A 25 -9.34 6.24 -5.55
CA PRO A 25 -10.05 5.98 -6.79
C PRO A 25 -9.27 5.11 -7.79
N ARG A 26 -7.97 4.87 -7.53
CA ARG A 26 -7.06 4.14 -8.42
C ARG A 26 -6.65 2.77 -7.86
N ALA A 27 -7.02 2.46 -6.62
CA ALA A 27 -6.54 1.31 -5.88
C ALA A 27 -6.85 -0.02 -6.61
N ASP A 28 -8.06 -0.16 -7.13
CA ASP A 28 -8.49 -1.34 -7.88
C ASP A 28 -7.65 -1.52 -9.15
N SER A 29 -7.48 -0.45 -9.93
CA SER A 29 -6.65 -0.47 -11.15
C SER A 29 -5.17 -0.78 -10.85
N ILE A 30 -4.61 -0.22 -9.77
CA ILE A 30 -3.24 -0.51 -9.34
C ILE A 30 -3.12 -1.99 -8.95
N GLN A 31 -4.09 -2.52 -8.21
CA GLN A 31 -4.10 -3.92 -7.80
C GLN A 31 -4.19 -4.86 -9.01
N ASP A 32 -5.10 -4.60 -9.94
CA ASP A 32 -5.27 -5.39 -11.17
C ASP A 32 -4.01 -5.36 -12.03
N ASN A 33 -3.39 -4.19 -12.18
CA ASN A 33 -2.12 -4.04 -12.91
C ASN A 33 -0.97 -4.76 -12.20
N THR A 34 -0.91 -4.75 -10.87
CA THR A 34 0.09 -5.49 -10.09
C THR A 34 -0.03 -6.99 -10.36
N LEU A 35 -1.25 -7.52 -10.31
CA LEU A 35 -1.53 -8.93 -10.54
C LEU A 35 -1.26 -9.34 -11.99
N GLY A 36 -1.71 -8.53 -12.96
CA GLY A 36 -1.49 -8.78 -14.38
C GLY A 36 -0.01 -8.72 -14.77
N GLN A 37 0.78 -7.84 -14.16
CA GLN A 37 2.23 -7.78 -14.38
C GLN A 37 2.95 -8.97 -13.75
N ALA A 38 2.61 -9.35 -12.53
CA ALA A 38 3.20 -10.52 -11.92
C ALA A 38 2.79 -11.83 -12.63
N TYR A 39 1.58 -11.90 -13.17
CA TYR A 39 1.13 -13.04 -13.97
C TYR A 39 2.00 -13.20 -15.23
N ARG A 40 2.18 -12.11 -15.97
CA ARG A 40 3.02 -12.05 -17.17
C ARG A 40 4.49 -12.33 -16.87
N ALA A 41 5.01 -11.83 -15.76
CA ALA A 41 6.42 -11.95 -15.41
C ALA A 41 6.83 -13.35 -14.94
N THR A 42 5.89 -14.19 -14.46
CA THR A 42 6.29 -15.41 -13.72
C THR A 42 5.47 -16.67 -13.99
N ASN A 43 4.44 -16.68 -14.86
CA ASN A 43 3.37 -17.70 -14.73
C ASN A 43 2.93 -17.80 -13.23
N PHE A 44 2.87 -16.63 -12.58
CA PHE A 44 2.64 -16.34 -11.16
C PHE A 44 3.32 -17.24 -10.11
N LEU A 45 4.51 -17.84 -10.34
CA LEU A 45 5.15 -18.82 -9.42
C LEU A 45 4.62 -20.27 -9.53
N GLY A 46 3.99 -20.64 -10.65
CA GLY A 46 3.37 -21.96 -10.83
C GLY A 46 2.01 -22.12 -10.12
N LEU A 47 1.46 -21.02 -9.58
CA LEU A 47 0.26 -21.00 -8.75
C LEU A 47 -1.06 -21.02 -9.57
N GLY A 48 -1.00 -20.75 -10.88
CA GLY A 48 -2.15 -20.82 -11.80
C GLY A 48 -3.23 -19.74 -11.56
N THR A 49 -4.23 -19.71 -12.45
CA THR A 49 -5.33 -18.73 -12.45
C THR A 49 -6.14 -18.71 -11.14
N LEU A 50 -6.28 -19.87 -10.49
CA LEU A 50 -7.05 -20.01 -9.25
C LEU A 50 -6.38 -19.29 -8.07
N ALA A 51 -5.06 -19.41 -7.94
CA ALA A 51 -4.32 -18.72 -6.90
C ALA A 51 -4.33 -17.21 -7.14
N ALA A 52 -4.11 -16.74 -8.37
CA ALA A 52 -4.19 -15.31 -8.67
C ALA A 52 -5.55 -14.71 -8.27
N ARG A 53 -6.66 -15.43 -8.53
CA ARG A 53 -8.01 -15.04 -8.07
C ARG A 53 -8.13 -15.01 -6.54
N ARG A 54 -7.58 -16.01 -5.84
CA ARG A 54 -7.57 -16.03 -4.36
C ARG A 54 -6.75 -14.88 -3.78
N TRP A 55 -5.57 -14.61 -4.32
CA TRP A 55 -4.75 -13.46 -3.93
C TRP A 55 -5.52 -12.16 -4.11
N ALA A 56 -6.13 -11.97 -5.29
CA ALA A 56 -6.92 -10.78 -5.61
C ALA A 56 -8.07 -10.59 -4.62
N ALA A 57 -8.84 -11.65 -4.36
CA ALA A 57 -9.96 -11.60 -3.42
C ALA A 57 -9.53 -11.22 -1.99
N ILE A 58 -8.40 -11.78 -1.51
CA ILE A 58 -7.89 -11.47 -0.18
C ILE A 58 -7.33 -10.05 -0.13
N SER A 59 -6.59 -9.63 -1.16
CA SER A 59 -5.98 -8.30 -1.25
C SER A 59 -7.04 -7.19 -1.37
N SER A 60 -8.11 -7.41 -2.14
CA SER A 60 -9.24 -6.47 -2.25
C SER A 60 -9.96 -6.28 -0.92
N ARG A 61 -10.05 -7.31 -0.07
CA ARG A 61 -10.61 -7.18 1.28
C ARG A 61 -9.70 -6.40 2.23
N ALA A 62 -8.39 -6.49 2.05
CA ALA A 62 -7.41 -5.75 2.84
C ALA A 62 -7.28 -4.28 2.42
N MET A 63 -7.54 -3.98 1.13
CA MET A 63 -7.26 -2.68 0.53
C MET A 63 -7.91 -1.49 1.23
N PRO A 64 -9.21 -1.53 1.62
CA PRO A 64 -9.83 -0.42 2.34
C PRO A 64 -9.09 -0.08 3.64
N THR A 65 -8.72 -1.09 4.44
CA THR A 65 -7.97 -0.90 5.69
C THR A 65 -6.56 -0.34 5.44
N CYS A 66 -5.91 -0.76 4.36
CA CYS A 66 -4.61 -0.21 3.96
C CYS A 66 -4.69 1.26 3.54
N LEU A 67 -5.75 1.66 2.83
CA LEU A 67 -6.00 3.05 2.45
C LEU A 67 -6.38 3.90 3.66
N ASP A 68 -7.17 3.38 4.60
CA ASP A 68 -7.44 4.05 5.86
C ASP A 68 -6.16 4.24 6.69
N ALA A 69 -5.25 3.25 6.67
CA ALA A 69 -3.95 3.34 7.34
C ALA A 69 -3.01 4.38 6.71
N LEU A 70 -3.12 4.59 5.40
CA LEU A 70 -2.34 5.58 4.66
C LEU A 70 -2.70 7.00 5.13
N GLU A 71 -3.99 7.26 5.34
CA GLU A 71 -4.52 8.56 5.76
C GLU A 71 -4.40 8.83 7.27
N ALA A 72 -4.25 7.77 8.06
CA ALA A 72 -4.16 7.83 9.50
C ALA A 72 -2.86 8.46 10.02
N ASP A 73 -2.93 8.99 11.24
CA ASP A 73 -1.74 9.29 12.03
C ASP A 73 -0.90 8.03 12.34
N ASP A 74 0.31 8.22 12.85
CA ASP A 74 1.25 7.11 13.05
C ASP A 74 0.72 6.06 14.04
N ALA A 75 0.03 6.49 15.10
CA ALA A 75 -0.51 5.57 16.12
C ALA A 75 -1.66 4.74 15.54
N ARG A 76 -2.61 5.39 14.87
CA ARG A 76 -3.76 4.73 14.26
C ARG A 76 -3.37 3.88 13.04
N ARG A 77 -2.40 4.32 12.25
CA ARG A 77 -1.82 3.55 11.14
C ARG A 77 -1.32 2.20 11.59
N ILE A 78 -0.59 2.15 12.70
CA ILE A 78 -0.05 0.89 13.24
C ILE A 78 -1.18 -0.08 13.56
N VAL A 79 -2.25 0.38 14.20
CA VAL A 79 -3.42 -0.45 14.53
C VAL A 79 -4.10 -0.99 13.26
N LEU A 80 -4.29 -0.13 12.26
CA LEU A 80 -4.92 -0.51 10.99
C LEU A 80 -4.05 -1.49 10.19
N LEU A 81 -2.72 -1.30 10.15
CA LEU A 81 -1.81 -2.24 9.52
C LEU A 81 -1.77 -3.59 10.25
N ASP A 82 -1.89 -3.60 11.58
CA ASP A 82 -2.01 -4.84 12.34
C ASP A 82 -3.32 -5.59 12.01
N GLN A 83 -4.43 -4.86 11.82
CA GLN A 83 -5.69 -5.43 11.35
C GLN A 83 -5.59 -5.99 9.92
N ALA A 84 -4.96 -5.24 9.02
CA ALA A 84 -4.68 -5.72 7.66
C ALA A 84 -3.72 -6.93 7.65
N GLY A 85 -2.86 -7.05 8.67
CA GLY A 85 -1.97 -8.20 8.88
C GLY A 85 -2.69 -9.54 8.98
N VAL A 86 -3.97 -9.57 9.39
CA VAL A 86 -4.78 -10.80 9.43
C VAL A 86 -4.87 -11.46 8.05
N PHE A 87 -4.95 -10.66 6.98
CA PHE A 87 -5.04 -11.18 5.60
C PHE A 87 -3.76 -11.87 5.14
N ILE A 88 -2.64 -11.65 5.80
CA ILE A 88 -1.37 -12.33 5.51
C ILE A 88 -1.41 -13.76 6.01
N HIS A 89 -2.06 -13.99 7.15
CA HIS A 89 -2.32 -15.34 7.62
C HIS A 89 -3.24 -16.06 6.63
N GLU A 90 -4.27 -15.39 6.10
CA GLU A 90 -5.11 -15.96 5.03
C GLU A 90 -4.30 -16.27 3.75
N LEU A 91 -3.42 -15.36 3.32
CA LEU A 91 -2.53 -15.57 2.15
C LEU A 91 -1.57 -16.75 2.39
N ARG A 92 -0.94 -16.83 3.57
CA ARG A 92 -0.05 -17.93 3.92
C ARG A 92 -0.80 -19.26 3.99
N ALA A 93 -1.99 -19.28 4.58
CA ALA A 93 -2.86 -20.45 4.62
C ALA A 93 -3.30 -20.88 3.21
N ALA A 94 -3.44 -19.93 2.28
CA ALA A 94 -3.68 -20.20 0.86
C ALA A 94 -2.43 -20.64 0.07
N GLY A 95 -1.28 -20.81 0.74
CA GLY A 95 -0.03 -21.30 0.15
C GLY A 95 0.93 -20.20 -0.33
N PHE A 96 0.59 -18.92 -0.17
CA PHE A 96 1.47 -17.82 -0.57
C PHE A 96 2.57 -17.59 0.45
N GLN A 97 3.81 -17.85 0.03
CA GLN A 97 4.99 -17.68 0.86
C GLN A 97 5.49 -16.22 0.83
N ARG A 98 6.24 -15.81 1.88
CA ARG A 98 6.79 -14.45 2.03
C ARG A 98 7.61 -13.98 0.82
N PHE A 99 8.31 -14.89 0.14
CA PHE A 99 9.13 -14.58 -1.04
C PHE A 99 8.29 -14.13 -2.25
N ALA A 100 7.01 -14.52 -2.32
CA ALA A 100 6.06 -14.04 -3.32
C ALA A 100 5.46 -12.68 -2.94
N MET A 101 5.23 -12.47 -1.64
CA MET A 101 4.56 -11.26 -1.15
C MET A 101 5.42 -9.99 -1.35
N LYS A 102 6.71 -10.05 -1.03
CA LYS A 102 7.59 -8.86 -1.09
C LYS A 102 7.71 -8.27 -2.52
N PRO A 103 7.99 -9.05 -3.57
CA PRO A 103 8.03 -8.54 -4.94
C PRO A 103 6.70 -7.93 -5.40
N LEU A 104 5.56 -8.55 -5.03
CA LEU A 104 4.22 -8.05 -5.35
C LEU A 104 3.92 -6.73 -4.65
N THR A 105 4.24 -6.64 -3.36
CA THR A 105 4.12 -5.39 -2.59
C THR A 105 4.98 -4.28 -3.19
N SER A 106 6.25 -4.57 -3.50
CA SER A 106 7.15 -3.59 -4.14
C SER A 106 6.64 -3.13 -5.50
N LEU A 107 6.06 -4.04 -6.29
CA LEU A 107 5.46 -3.69 -7.58
C LEU A 107 4.23 -2.79 -7.41
N GLY A 108 3.33 -3.13 -6.47
CA GLY A 108 2.16 -2.31 -6.16
C GLY A 108 2.53 -0.89 -5.73
N PHE A 109 3.52 -0.74 -4.85
CA PHE A 109 4.01 0.58 -4.45
C PHE A 109 4.68 1.35 -5.59
N ARG A 110 5.36 0.67 -6.51
CA ARG A 110 5.93 1.32 -7.70
C ARG A 110 4.84 1.87 -8.62
N LEU A 111 3.73 1.15 -8.77
CA LEU A 111 2.57 1.62 -9.54
C LEU A 111 1.85 2.76 -8.83
N ALA A 112 1.64 2.64 -7.51
CA ALA A 112 1.10 3.73 -6.70
C ALA A 112 1.95 5.00 -6.79
N LEU A 113 3.27 4.88 -6.75
CA LEU A 113 4.18 6.01 -6.90
C LEU A 113 4.04 6.71 -8.26
N ARG A 114 3.79 5.96 -9.34
CA ARG A 114 3.54 6.56 -10.67
C ARG A 114 2.29 7.43 -10.65
N GLU A 115 1.21 6.94 -10.05
CA GLU A 115 -0.03 7.71 -9.89
C GLU A 115 0.17 8.94 -8.99
N VAL A 116 0.90 8.79 -7.88
CA VAL A 116 1.22 9.91 -6.98
C VAL A 116 1.99 10.99 -7.73
N LYS A 117 3.05 10.64 -8.47
CA LYS A 117 3.83 11.63 -9.22
C LYS A 117 3.02 12.33 -10.31
N ALA A 118 2.13 11.59 -10.98
CA ALA A 118 1.29 12.16 -12.04
C ALA A 118 0.23 13.13 -11.51
N HIS A 119 -0.22 12.95 -10.26
CA HIS A 119 -1.36 13.69 -9.71
C HIS A 119 -1.01 14.65 -8.56
N ALA A 120 0.19 14.60 -8.00
CA ALA A 120 0.64 15.51 -6.94
C ALA A 120 0.44 17.01 -7.28
N PRO A 121 0.76 17.49 -8.50
CA PRO A 121 0.57 18.92 -8.83
C PRO A 121 -0.90 19.35 -8.80
N ALA A 122 -1.83 18.46 -9.15
CA ALA A 122 -3.27 18.75 -9.10
C ALA A 122 -3.80 18.83 -7.65
N GLU A 123 -3.11 18.21 -6.70
CA GLU A 123 -3.37 18.31 -5.27
C GLU A 123 -2.62 19.47 -4.60
N GLY A 124 -1.80 20.22 -5.35
CA GLY A 124 -1.02 21.35 -4.84
C GLY A 124 0.26 20.96 -4.10
N PHE A 125 0.78 19.76 -4.33
CA PHE A 125 2.01 19.26 -3.70
C PHE A 125 3.14 19.06 -4.71
N ASP A 126 4.38 19.16 -4.22
CA ASP A 126 5.54 18.66 -4.96
C ASP A 126 5.46 17.11 -5.03
N PRO A 127 5.64 16.50 -6.21
CA PRO A 127 5.78 15.04 -6.34
C PRO A 127 6.77 14.40 -5.35
N GLU A 128 7.87 15.07 -5.01
CA GLU A 128 8.89 14.56 -4.08
C GLU A 128 8.35 14.48 -2.63
N GLU A 129 7.56 15.46 -2.21
CA GLU A 129 6.97 15.50 -0.87
C GLU A 129 5.99 14.33 -0.63
N LEU A 130 5.18 14.00 -1.65
CA LEU A 130 4.26 12.87 -1.58
C LEU A 130 4.97 11.53 -1.78
N GLU A 131 6.04 11.48 -2.57
CA GLU A 131 6.90 10.30 -2.67
C GLU A 131 7.50 9.91 -1.32
N ASP A 132 8.04 10.89 -0.58
CA ASP A 132 8.65 10.63 0.73
C ASP A 132 7.62 10.14 1.75
N GLU A 133 6.43 10.74 1.80
CA GLU A 133 5.35 10.27 2.67
C GLU A 133 4.88 8.86 2.27
N LEU A 134 4.77 8.57 0.97
CA LEU A 134 4.43 7.22 0.48
C LEU A 134 5.51 6.19 0.86
N ARG A 135 6.80 6.57 0.81
CA ARG A 135 7.92 5.71 1.24
C ARG A 135 7.92 5.45 2.75
N VAL A 136 7.54 6.45 3.57
CA VAL A 136 7.30 6.25 5.01
C VAL A 136 6.21 5.21 5.23
N PHE A 137 5.08 5.35 4.54
CA PHE A 137 4.00 4.38 4.62
C PHE A 137 4.41 2.99 4.13
N GLN A 138 5.12 2.88 3.00
CA GLN A 138 5.63 1.60 2.48
C GLN A 138 6.51 0.89 3.50
N ARG A 139 7.41 1.60 4.18
CA ARG A 139 8.27 1.02 5.22
C ARG A 139 7.46 0.49 6.40
N ALA A 140 6.47 1.24 6.86
CA ALA A 140 5.57 0.81 7.94
C ALA A 140 4.76 -0.42 7.52
N PHE A 141 4.23 -0.42 6.29
CA PHE A 141 3.53 -1.54 5.69
C PHE A 141 4.43 -2.77 5.63
N GLU A 142 5.62 -2.70 5.03
CA GLU A 142 6.53 -3.84 4.91
C GLU A 142 6.94 -4.40 6.28
N ALA A 143 7.23 -3.53 7.25
CA ALA A 143 7.59 -3.93 8.60
C ALA A 143 6.48 -4.73 9.29
N ARG A 144 5.21 -4.33 9.13
CA ARG A 144 4.08 -4.98 9.81
C ARG A 144 3.45 -6.12 9.04
N ILE A 145 3.38 -6.00 7.73
CA ILE A 145 2.73 -6.97 6.86
C ILE A 145 3.76 -8.05 6.48
N ILE A 146 4.88 -7.67 5.88
CA ILE A 146 5.79 -8.66 5.29
C ILE A 146 6.71 -9.30 6.33
N TYR A 147 7.19 -8.50 7.29
CA TYR A 147 8.28 -8.91 8.18
C TYR A 147 7.87 -9.28 9.60
N ARG A 148 6.68 -8.90 10.05
CA ARG A 148 6.14 -9.35 11.33
C ARG A 148 5.70 -10.81 11.17
N THR A 149 6.58 -11.72 11.56
CA THR A 149 6.35 -13.15 11.72
C THR A 149 6.25 -13.46 13.19
#